data_AF-A0AA40AXC9-F1
#
_entry.id   AF-A0AA40AXC9-F1
#
_cell.length_a   1.000
_cell.length_b   1.000
_cell.length_c   1.000
_cell.angle_alpha   90.00
_cell.angle_beta   90.00
_cell.angle_gamma   90.00
#
_symmetry.space_group_name_H-M   'P 1'
#
loop_
_entity.id
_entity.type
_entity.pdbx_description
1 polymer ?
#
loop_
_entity_poly.entity_id
_entity_poly.type
_entity_poly.pdbx_seq_one_letter_code
_entity_poly.pdbx_strand_id
1 'polypeptide(L)' 'MPGSSRTYNIVWYCDNCTYGPLNTTIDVYCANCGHLRCSYCRVETVKTRPERSSN' A
#
# COMPACT_ATOMS: atom_id res chain seq x y z
N MET A 1 4.16 -15.15 23.62
CA MET A 1 4.28 -15.89 22.35
C MET A 1 4.89 -14.95 21.32
N PRO A 2 6.09 -15.22 20.75
CA PRO A 2 6.67 -14.35 19.76
C PRO A 2 5.97 -14.61 18.42
N GLY A 3 4.79 -14.00 18.23
CA GLY A 3 4.13 -13.96 16.94
C GLY A 3 4.94 -13.09 16.01
N SER A 4 5.69 -13.69 15.09
CA SER A 4 6.19 -12.99 13.91
C SER A 4 5.00 -12.54 13.06
N SER A 5 4.44 -11.39 13.42
CA SER A 5 3.39 -10.73 12.65
C SER A 5 4.00 -10.34 11.31
N ARG A 6 3.76 -11.16 10.29
CA ARG A 6 3.98 -10.77 8.90
C ARG A 6 3.04 -9.60 8.65
N THR A 7 3.59 -8.39 8.58
CA THR A 7 2.79 -7.23 8.20
C THR A 7 2.52 -7.34 6.71
N TYR A 8 1.26 -7.46 6.35
CA TYR A 8 0.81 -7.41 4.97
C TYR A 8 0.27 -6.00 4.74
N ASN A 9 0.96 -5.22 3.90
CA ASN A 9 0.52 -3.88 3.53
C ASN A 9 -0.20 -3.97 2.19
N ILE A 10 -1.45 -3.53 2.15
CA ILE A 10 -2.23 -3.47 0.90
C ILE A 10 -2.07 -2.07 0.34
N VAL A 11 -1.40 -1.97 -0.80
CA VAL A 11 -1.15 -0.72 -1.51
C VAL A 11 -1.95 -0.66 -2.79
N TRP A 12 -2.16 0.54 -3.30
CA TRP A 12 -2.82 0.78 -4.57
C TRP A 12 -2.08 1.81 -5.42
N TYR A 13 -2.30 1.74 -6.72
CA TYR A 13 -1.75 2.65 -7.72
C TYR A 13 -2.89 3.31 -8.46
N CYS A 14 -2.81 4.63 -8.60
CA CYS A 14 -3.82 5.41 -9.30
C CYS A 14 -3.82 5.06 -10.78
N ASP A 15 -4.97 4.71 -11.33
CA ASP A 15 -5.11 4.41 -12.77
C ASP A 15 -4.89 5.65 -13.65
N ASN A 16 -5.28 6.83 -13.17
CA ASN A 16 -5.28 8.06 -13.97
C ASN A 16 -3.85 8.61 -14.20
N CYS A 17 -3.01 8.61 -13.16
CA CYS A 17 -1.65 9.16 -13.23
C CYS A 17 -0.56 8.11 -12.97
N THR A 18 -0.93 6.84 -12.80
CA THR A 18 -0.01 5.71 -12.47
C THR A 18 0.77 5.88 -11.15
N TYR A 19 0.38 6.85 -10.32
CA TYR A 19 1.06 7.17 -9.08
C TYR A 19 0.79 6.14 -7.98
N GLY A 20 1.84 5.69 -7.31
CA GLY A 20 1.79 4.80 -6.17
C GLY A 20 3.20 4.28 -5.83
N PRO A 21 3.35 3.43 -4.80
CA PRO A 21 2.29 2.78 -4.01
C PRO A 21 1.67 3.67 -2.92
N LEU A 22 0.34 3.78 -2.92
CA LEU A 22 -0.47 4.47 -1.90
C LEU A 22 -1.07 3.45 -0.93
N ASN A 23 -1.24 3.78 0.35
CA ASN A 23 -1.83 2.85 1.32
C ASN A 23 -3.35 2.81 1.19
N THR A 24 -3.93 1.63 0.99
CA THR A 24 -5.40 1.52 0.85
C THR A 24 -6.19 1.91 2.10
N THR A 25 -5.55 1.86 3.27
CA THR A 25 -6.17 2.18 4.57
C THR A 25 -6.09 3.66 4.91
N ILE A 26 -5.07 4.36 4.41
CA ILE A 26 -4.75 5.75 4.79
C ILE A 26 -5.11 6.69 3.64
N ASP A 27 -4.74 6.30 2.42
CA ASP A 27 -4.89 7.12 1.22
C ASP A 27 -6.15 6.71 0.47
N VAL A 28 -7.25 7.41 0.74
CA VAL A 28 -8.54 7.23 0.02
C VAL A 28 -8.49 7.86 -1.38
N TYR A 29 -7.67 8.90 -1.55
CA TYR A 29 -7.48 9.66 -2.77
C TYR A 29 -6.01 9.67 -3.19
N CYS A 30 -5.77 9.84 -4.48
CA CYS A 30 -4.42 9.92 -5.02
C CYS A 30 -3.75 11.22 -4.56
N ALA A 31 -2.63 11.10 -3.85
CA ALA A 31 -1.87 12.27 -3.37
C ALA A 31 -1.32 13.17 -4.50
N ASN A 32 -1.20 12.64 -5.73
CA ASN A 32 -0.63 13.38 -6.86
C ASN A 32 -1.68 14.16 -7.67
N CYS A 33 -2.80 13.51 -8.03
CA CYS A 33 -3.83 14.13 -8.88
C CYS A 33 -5.17 14.37 -8.16
N GLY A 34 -5.31 13.95 -6.91
CA GLY A 34 -6.57 14.05 -6.15
C GLY A 34 -7.65 13.05 -6.57
N HIS A 35 -7.37 12.15 -7.52
CA HIS A 35 -8.35 11.18 -8.01
C HIS A 35 -8.73 10.17 -6.91
N LEU A 36 -10.03 9.98 -6.66
CA LEU A 36 -10.54 9.04 -5.68
C LEU A 36 -10.28 7.58 -6.11
N ARG A 37 -9.92 6.70 -5.17
CA ARG A 37 -9.67 5.29 -5.50
C ARG A 37 -10.91 4.65 -6.15
N CYS A 38 -10.76 4.16 -7.38
CA CYS A 38 -11.80 3.47 -8.13
C CYS A 38 -11.46 1.98 -8.33
N SER A 39 -12.41 1.18 -8.83
CA SER A 39 -12.20 -0.25 -9.09
C SER A 39 -11.17 -0.55 -10.19
N TYR A 40 -10.84 0.45 -11.02
CA TYR A 40 -9.80 0.35 -12.05
C TYR A 40 -8.39 0.58 -11.49
N CYS A 41 -8.26 1.13 -10.28
CA CYS A 41 -6.96 1.32 -9.65
C CYS A 41 -6.31 -0.04 -9.32
N ARG A 42 -5.02 -0.18 -9.62
CA ARG A 42 -4.27 -1.42 -9.42
C ARG A 42 -3.97 -1.60 -7.93
N VAL A 43 -4.42 -2.68 -7.32
CA VAL A 43 -4.19 -2.98 -5.89
C VAL A 43 -3.22 -4.14 -5.77
N GLU A 44 -2.19 -3.99 -4.93
CA GLU A 44 -1.18 -5.00 -4.68
C GLU A 44 -0.97 -5.23 -3.18
N THR A 45 -0.74 -6.48 -2.80
CA THR A 45 -0.43 -6.83 -1.40
C THR A 45 1.08 -7.00 -1.27
N VAL A 46 1.72 -6.04 -0.61
CA VAL A 46 3.15 -6.04 -0.34
C VAL A 46 3.40 -6.73 1.00
N LYS A 47 4.22 -7.78 0.96
CA LYS A 47 4.72 -8.45 2.15
C LYS A 47 5.89 -7.62 2.68
N THR A 48 5.67 -6.79 3.70
CA THR A 48 6.79 -6.18 4.38
C THR A 48 7.48 -7.26 5.19
N ARG A 49 8.76 -7.51 4.87
CA ARG A 49 9.61 -8.28 5.77
C ARG A 49 9.60 -7.51 7.09
N PRO A 50 9.33 -8.16 8.23
CA PRO A 50 9.59 -7.52 9.51
C PRO A 50 11.06 -7.13 9.48
N GLU A 51 11.34 -5.84 9.69
CA GLU A 51 12.70 -5.33 9.75
C GLU A 51 13.45 -6.17 10.78
N ARG A 52 14.36 -7.00 10.27
CA ARG A 52 15.32 -7.68 11.11
C ARG A 52 16.30 -6.58 11.51
N SER A 53 16.10 -5.97 12.68
CA SER A 53 17.20 -5.36 13.42
C SER A 53 18.32 -6.39 13.46
N SER A 54 19.32 -6.22 12.62
CA SER A 54 20.55 -6.96 12.69
C SER A 54 21.44 -6.18 13.64
N ASN A 55 21.67 -6.82 14.79
CA ASN A 55 22.53 -6.40 15.90
C ASN A 55 23.99 -6.29 15.45
#